data_AF-A0A1Y3AG08-F1
#
_entry.id   AF-A0A1Y3AG08-F1
#
_cell.length_a   1.000
_cell.length_b   1.000
_cell.length_c   1.000
_cell.angle_alpha   90.00
_cell.angle_beta   90.00
_cell.angle_gamma   90.00
#
_symmetry.space_group_name_H-M   'P 1'
#
loop_
_entity.id
_entity.type
_entity.pdbx_description
1 polymer ?
#
loop_
_entity_poly.entity_id
_entity_poly.type
_entity_poly.pdbx_seq_one_letter_code
_entity_poly.pdbx_strand_id
1 'polypeptide(L)'
;DGTDGAERQIRVSGRAAAVDGETLPAPFGGGPCLCVEYDVSELRSQGKGQSWVTIDGGEAGVPFRVDDGGTGVRVDPATATFSLGVDEKVKLDAGEEPPERVRGFIDAVDEVDGTETGYEVGPLTIGDDPRRRYVQRTLRPGDEVTVVGDGEAFPDAPVGEVKSRIAGGSPFVVSDASARRTALRLVGSSAVPIALGVLALGVAALLLSPAVAAVV
;
A
#
# COMPACT_ATOMS: atom_id res chain seq x y z
N ASP A 1 22.27 40.73 12.92
CA ASP A 1 21.38 40.66 11.77
C ASP A 1 21.25 39.19 11.40
N GLY A 2 20.33 38.50 12.06
CA GLY A 2 20.14 37.06 11.92
C GLY A 2 18.66 36.86 11.72
N THR A 3 18.21 36.95 10.47
CA THR A 3 16.84 36.58 10.13
C THR A 3 16.69 35.10 10.42
N ASP A 4 15.83 34.78 11.39
CA ASP A 4 15.22 33.47 11.58
C ASP A 4 15.02 32.81 10.21
N GLY A 5 15.66 31.66 10.01
CA GLY A 5 15.32 30.75 8.93
C GLY A 5 13.91 30.26 9.21
N ALA A 6 12.92 31.03 8.77
CA ALA A 6 11.52 30.71 8.98
C ALA A 6 11.28 29.31 8.43
N GLU A 7 11.05 28.35 9.32
CA GLU A 7 10.51 27.03 9.04
C GLU A 7 9.19 27.29 8.30
N ARG A 8 9.23 27.24 6.97
CA ARG A 8 8.05 27.42 6.16
C ARG A 8 7.44 26.05 5.98
N GLN A 9 6.33 25.85 6.66
CA GLN A 9 5.45 24.74 6.32
C GLN A 9 5.09 24.84 4.83
N ILE A 10 5.37 23.77 4.10
CA ILE A 10 5.06 23.64 2.69
C ILE A 10 4.14 22.45 2.46
N ARG A 11 3.36 22.56 1.40
CA ARG A 11 2.61 21.44 0.82
C ARG A 11 3.10 21.25 -0.60
N VAL A 12 3.58 20.05 -0.92
CA VAL A 12 3.98 19.66 -2.26
C VAL A 12 3.11 18.50 -2.74
N SER A 13 2.66 18.55 -3.99
CA SER A 13 1.87 17.51 -4.62
C SER A 13 2.49 17.16 -5.97
N GLY A 14 2.60 15.88 -6.28
CA GLY A 14 3.24 15.43 -7.52
C GLY A 14 3.38 13.91 -7.59
N ARG A 15 4.23 13.40 -8.49
CA ARG A 15 4.55 11.96 -8.56
C ARG A 15 5.67 11.60 -7.61
N ALA A 16 5.47 10.55 -6.83
CA ALA A 16 6.53 9.96 -6.02
C ALA A 16 7.54 9.23 -6.93
N ALA A 17 8.83 9.43 -6.70
CA ALA A 17 9.91 8.76 -7.41
C ALA A 17 10.97 8.27 -6.41
N ALA A 18 11.51 7.08 -6.66
CA ALA A 18 12.62 6.57 -5.86
C ALA A 18 13.86 7.47 -6.00
N VAL A 19 14.57 7.67 -4.89
CA VAL A 19 15.93 8.20 -4.90
C VAL A 19 16.88 7.02 -5.10
N ASP A 20 17.84 7.13 -6.02
CA ASP A 20 18.86 6.10 -6.29
C ASP A 20 18.32 4.69 -6.58
N GLY A 21 17.04 4.58 -6.95
CA GLY A 21 16.36 3.30 -7.15
C GLY A 21 16.00 2.57 -5.86
N GLU A 22 16.18 3.19 -4.69
CA GLU A 22 15.86 2.62 -3.39
C GLU A 22 14.35 2.43 -3.21
N THR A 23 13.95 1.23 -2.80
CA THR A 23 12.56 0.85 -2.53
C THR A 23 12.49 -0.20 -1.42
N LEU A 24 11.33 -0.29 -0.77
CA LEU A 24 10.98 -1.33 0.19
C LEU A 24 10.07 -2.39 -0.47
N PRO A 25 10.18 -3.68 -0.09
CA PRO A 25 9.21 -4.69 -0.51
C PRO A 25 7.89 -4.53 0.26
N ALA A 26 6.76 -4.53 -0.43
CA ALA A 26 5.43 -4.52 0.22
C ALA A 26 5.15 -5.89 0.91
N PRO A 27 4.80 -5.94 2.21
CA PRO A 27 4.70 -7.18 2.98
C PRO A 27 3.76 -8.25 2.40
N PHE A 28 2.60 -7.86 1.86
CA PHE A 28 1.58 -8.80 1.37
C PHE A 28 1.46 -8.84 -0.16
N GLY A 29 2.14 -7.93 -0.85
CA GLY A 29 2.10 -7.80 -2.31
C GLY A 29 3.44 -8.03 -2.99
N GLY A 30 4.55 -8.03 -2.27
CA GLY A 30 5.92 -8.21 -2.77
C GLY A 30 6.46 -7.09 -3.66
N GLY A 31 5.60 -6.28 -4.28
CA GLY A 31 6.01 -5.22 -5.20
C GLY A 31 6.69 -4.04 -4.49
N PRO A 32 7.57 -3.29 -5.19
CA PRO A 32 8.32 -2.18 -4.62
C PRO A 32 7.41 -1.03 -4.18
N CYS A 33 7.75 -0.42 -3.04
CA CYS A 33 7.09 0.74 -2.47
C CYS A 33 8.11 1.71 -1.84
N LEU A 34 7.69 2.96 -1.63
CA LEU A 34 8.46 4.03 -1.00
C LEU A 34 8.04 4.22 0.45
N CYS A 35 6.75 4.08 0.73
CA CYS A 35 6.18 4.03 2.07
C CYS A 35 5.22 2.83 2.15
N VAL A 36 5.17 2.20 3.32
CA VAL A 36 4.23 1.12 3.62
C VAL A 36 3.74 1.23 5.05
N GLU A 37 2.45 0.94 5.23
CA GLU A 37 1.81 0.69 6.52
C GLU A 37 1.07 -0.63 6.40
N TYR A 38 1.20 -1.50 7.40
CA TYR A 38 0.49 -2.77 7.43
C TYR A 38 -0.22 -3.01 8.78
N ASP A 39 -1.33 -3.74 8.72
CA ASP A 39 -2.17 -4.16 9.85
C ASP A 39 -2.54 -5.63 9.67
N VAL A 40 -2.24 -6.44 10.68
CA VAL A 40 -2.70 -7.81 10.82
C VAL A 40 -3.74 -7.83 11.93
N SER A 41 -4.97 -8.18 11.57
CA SER A 41 -6.10 -8.22 12.49
C SER A 41 -6.69 -9.63 12.58
N GLU A 42 -7.14 -9.99 13.78
CA GLU A 42 -7.81 -11.24 14.10
C GLU A 42 -9.27 -10.98 14.50
N LEU A 43 -10.19 -11.83 14.04
CA LEU A 43 -11.58 -11.77 14.45
C LEU A 43 -11.77 -12.48 15.80
N ARG A 44 -12.08 -11.70 16.84
CA ARG A 44 -12.33 -12.21 18.19
C ARG A 44 -13.79 -12.14 18.56
N SER A 45 -14.28 -13.18 19.24
CA SER A 45 -15.59 -13.18 19.87
C SER A 45 -15.53 -12.40 21.19
N GLN A 46 -16.37 -11.38 21.35
CA GLN A 46 -16.51 -10.61 22.59
C GLN A 46 -17.99 -10.60 23.01
N GLY A 47 -18.31 -11.37 24.05
CA GLY A 47 -19.68 -11.54 24.52
C GLY A 47 -20.59 -12.16 23.45
N LYS A 48 -21.54 -11.37 22.93
CA LYS A 48 -22.49 -11.79 21.88
C LYS A 48 -22.10 -11.33 20.46
N GLY A 49 -20.95 -10.66 20.31
CA GLY A 49 -20.51 -10.09 19.04
C GLY A 49 -19.12 -10.56 18.63
N GLN A 50 -18.69 -10.14 17.44
CA GLN A 50 -17.32 -10.33 16.96
C GLN A 50 -16.71 -8.98 16.57
N SER A 51 -15.44 -8.77 16.91
CA SER A 51 -14.67 -7.57 16.56
C SER A 51 -13.31 -7.95 15.99
N TRP A 52 -12.83 -7.14 15.05
CA TRP A 52 -11.46 -7.26 14.55
C TRP A 52 -10.52 -6.57 15.54
N VAL A 53 -9.49 -7.29 15.98
CA VAL A 53 -8.46 -6.79 16.89
C VAL A 53 -7.13 -6.87 16.17
N THR A 54 -6.44 -5.73 16.05
CA THR A 54 -5.06 -5.70 15.53
C THR A 54 -4.15 -6.47 16.48
N ILE A 55 -3.42 -7.43 15.92
CA ILE A 55 -2.46 -8.26 16.66
C ILE A 55 -1.01 -7.90 16.29
N ASP A 56 -0.79 -7.38 15.09
CA ASP A 56 0.49 -6.88 14.63
C ASP A 56 0.29 -5.74 13.62
N GLY A 57 1.24 -4.82 13.56
CA GLY A 57 1.22 -3.70 12.64
C GLY A 57 2.50 -2.90 12.67
N GLY A 58 2.82 -2.27 11.55
CA GLY A 58 4.04 -1.51 11.41
C GLY A 58 4.01 -0.57 10.21
N GLU A 59 4.94 0.38 10.22
CA GLU A 59 5.12 1.35 9.15
C GLU A 59 6.62 1.50 8.83
N ALA A 60 6.91 1.74 7.56
CA ALA A 60 8.27 1.98 7.09
C ALA A 60 8.23 2.88 5.86
N GLY A 61 9.29 3.68 5.68
CA GLY A 61 9.48 4.48 4.49
C GLY A 61 10.95 4.69 4.18
N VAL A 62 11.27 4.79 2.89
CA VAL A 62 12.58 5.20 2.38
C VAL A 62 12.50 6.59 1.78
N PRO A 63 13.60 7.35 1.75
CA PRO A 63 13.61 8.66 1.11
C PRO A 63 13.15 8.61 -0.34
N PHE A 64 12.31 9.56 -0.72
CA PHE A 64 11.78 9.65 -2.08
C PHE A 64 11.73 11.10 -2.56
N ARG A 65 11.49 11.29 -3.87
CA ARG A 65 11.32 12.60 -4.48
C ARG A 65 9.86 12.79 -4.89
N VAL A 66 9.30 13.96 -4.61
CA VAL A 66 8.02 14.40 -5.19
C VAL A 66 8.33 15.24 -6.42
N ASP A 67 7.91 14.77 -7.58
CA ASP A 67 8.04 15.46 -8.86
C ASP A 67 6.74 16.23 -9.17
N ASP A 68 6.80 17.55 -9.03
CA ASP A 68 5.71 18.50 -9.27
C ASP A 68 5.80 19.15 -10.67
N GLY A 69 6.67 18.64 -11.55
CA GLY A 69 6.99 19.24 -12.84
C GLY A 69 8.15 20.25 -12.82
N GLY A 70 8.75 20.50 -11.65
CA GLY A 70 9.95 21.31 -11.47
C GLY A 70 11.18 20.50 -11.04
N THR A 71 12.01 21.10 -10.18
CA THR A 71 13.19 20.44 -9.59
C THR A 71 12.78 19.26 -8.71
N GLY A 72 11.59 19.31 -8.10
CA GLY A 72 11.08 18.34 -7.14
C GLY A 72 11.61 18.57 -5.72
N VAL A 73 11.00 17.88 -4.75
CA VAL A 73 11.33 17.99 -3.31
C VAL A 73 11.67 16.61 -2.76
N ARG A 74 12.79 16.48 -2.03
CA ARG A 74 13.14 15.23 -1.34
C ARG A 74 12.31 15.12 -0.08
N VAL A 75 11.80 13.93 0.21
CA VAL A 75 11.03 13.63 1.41
C VAL A 75 11.75 12.52 2.14
N ASP A 76 12.06 12.76 3.41
CA ASP A 76 12.52 11.74 4.34
C ASP A 76 11.35 11.37 5.26
N PRO A 77 10.66 10.24 5.01
CA PRO A 77 9.40 9.92 5.66
C PRO A 77 9.55 9.35 7.08
N ALA A 78 10.76 9.25 7.64
CA ALA A 78 11.03 8.53 8.88
C ALA A 78 10.16 8.96 10.09
N THR A 79 9.69 10.21 10.11
CA THR A 79 8.83 10.77 11.18
C THR A 79 7.46 11.20 10.68
N ALA A 80 7.12 10.89 9.42
CA ALA A 80 5.86 11.29 8.82
C ALA A 80 4.72 10.41 9.30
N THR A 81 3.54 11.01 9.48
CA THR A 81 2.30 10.24 9.58
C THR A 81 1.83 9.86 8.18
N PHE A 82 1.54 8.58 7.96
CA PHE A 82 1.00 8.09 6.69
C PHE A 82 -0.53 8.19 6.64
N SER A 83 -1.04 8.73 5.54
CA SER A 83 -2.47 8.75 5.22
C SER A 83 -2.66 8.19 3.82
N LEU A 84 -2.49 6.86 3.74
CA LEU A 84 -2.44 6.11 2.49
C LEU A 84 -3.72 5.26 2.28
N GLY A 85 -4.14 5.12 1.03
CA GLY A 85 -5.18 4.21 0.62
C GLY A 85 -4.76 2.75 0.79
N VAL A 86 -5.71 1.88 1.12
CA VAL A 86 -5.47 0.43 1.15
C VAL A 86 -5.02 -0.01 -0.24
N ASP A 87 -3.86 -0.67 -0.36
CA ASP A 87 -3.29 -1.17 -1.61
C ASP A 87 -3.55 -2.66 -1.81
N GLU A 88 -3.60 -3.44 -0.73
CA GLU A 88 -4.01 -4.85 -0.76
C GLU A 88 -4.74 -5.24 0.54
N LYS A 89 -5.70 -6.17 0.42
CA LYS A 89 -6.46 -6.70 1.56
C LYS A 89 -6.71 -8.18 1.34
N VAL A 90 -6.10 -9.01 2.17
CA VAL A 90 -6.33 -10.46 2.19
C VAL A 90 -7.14 -10.78 3.43
N LYS A 91 -8.23 -11.52 3.25
CA LYS A 91 -8.98 -12.12 4.35
C LYS A 91 -8.76 -13.61 4.26
N LEU A 92 -8.42 -14.24 5.37
CA LEU A 92 -8.31 -15.68 5.49
C LEU A 92 -9.37 -16.15 6.46
N ASP A 93 -10.19 -17.10 6.00
CA ASP A 93 -11.08 -17.83 6.89
C ASP A 93 -10.28 -18.81 7.75
N ALA A 94 -10.91 -19.30 8.82
CA ALA A 94 -10.30 -20.26 9.73
C ALA A 94 -9.86 -21.52 8.97
N GLY A 95 -8.56 -21.85 9.06
CA GLY A 95 -7.98 -23.00 8.37
C GLY A 95 -7.74 -22.82 6.85
N GLU A 96 -7.91 -21.62 6.31
CA GLU A 96 -7.55 -21.31 4.93
C GLU A 96 -6.03 -21.11 4.80
N GLU A 97 -5.42 -21.79 3.83
CA GLU A 97 -3.99 -21.67 3.54
C GLU A 97 -3.66 -20.24 3.06
N PRO A 98 -2.73 -19.52 3.70
CA PRO A 98 -2.35 -18.20 3.25
C PRO A 98 -1.74 -18.23 1.82
N PRO A 99 -2.07 -17.24 0.97
CA PRO A 99 -1.38 -17.03 -0.29
C PRO A 99 0.15 -16.96 -0.09
N GLU A 100 0.94 -17.42 -1.06
CA GLU A 100 2.42 -17.46 -0.97
C GLU A 100 3.04 -16.16 -0.45
N ARG A 101 2.52 -15.03 -0.92
CA ARG A 101 2.91 -13.68 -0.52
C ARG A 101 2.63 -13.33 0.95
N VAL A 102 1.62 -13.94 1.58
CA VAL A 102 1.37 -13.80 3.03
C VAL A 102 2.21 -14.81 3.81
N ARG A 103 2.44 -16.02 3.28
CA ARG A 103 3.36 -16.99 3.90
C ARG A 103 4.77 -16.45 4.05
N GLY A 104 5.31 -15.80 3.01
CA GLY A 104 6.64 -15.20 3.10
C GLY A 104 6.76 -14.10 4.17
N PHE A 105 5.68 -13.39 4.49
CA PHE A 105 5.65 -12.47 5.62
C PHE A 105 5.64 -13.22 6.96
N ILE A 106 4.80 -14.25 7.09
CA ILE A 106 4.71 -15.05 8.32
C ILE A 106 6.06 -15.72 8.63
N ASP A 107 6.66 -16.38 7.64
CA ASP A 107 7.95 -17.05 7.77
C ASP A 107 9.06 -16.07 8.22
N ALA A 108 9.06 -14.85 7.66
CA ALA A 108 10.06 -13.82 8.00
C ALA A 108 9.89 -13.28 9.43
N VAL A 109 8.66 -13.19 9.95
CA VAL A 109 8.39 -12.76 11.33
C VAL A 109 8.75 -13.86 12.32
N ASP A 110 8.38 -15.10 12.04
CA ASP A 110 8.69 -16.26 12.89
C ASP A 110 10.21 -16.47 13.04
N GLU A 111 11.00 -16.18 12.00
CA GLU A 111 12.48 -16.23 12.07
C GLU A 111 13.07 -15.17 13.03
N VAL A 112 12.42 -14.01 13.17
CA VAL A 112 12.89 -12.89 14.00
C VAL A 112 12.55 -13.09 15.48
N ASP A 113 11.42 -13.73 15.81
CA ASP A 113 10.94 -13.94 17.18
C ASP A 113 11.50 -15.20 17.89
N GLY A 114 12.52 -15.85 17.33
CA GLY A 114 13.08 -17.12 17.81
C GLY A 114 13.79 -17.13 19.18
N THR A 115 13.58 -16.16 20.08
CA THR A 115 14.24 -16.11 21.41
C THR A 115 13.25 -16.29 22.57
N GLU A 116 13.26 -17.51 23.12
CA GLU A 116 12.97 -17.90 24.51
C GLU A 116 11.69 -17.38 25.19
N THR A 117 10.58 -18.12 25.08
CA THR A 117 9.88 -18.79 26.20
C THR A 117 8.64 -19.51 25.68
N GLY A 118 8.51 -20.79 25.98
CA GLY A 118 7.40 -21.61 25.47
C GLY A 118 6.05 -21.14 25.98
N TYR A 119 5.27 -20.50 25.11
CA TYR A 119 3.80 -20.49 25.02
C TYR A 119 3.48 -20.05 23.58
N GLU A 120 2.71 -20.86 22.85
CA GLU A 120 2.16 -20.61 21.50
C GLU A 120 3.08 -19.86 20.52
N VAL A 121 3.84 -20.63 19.74
CA VAL A 121 4.60 -20.17 18.57
C VAL A 121 3.69 -19.28 17.70
N GLY A 122 4.28 -18.25 17.08
CA GLY A 122 3.63 -17.32 16.15
C GLY A 122 2.75 -17.96 15.07
N PRO A 123 2.06 -17.14 14.28
CA PRO A 123 0.62 -17.09 14.32
C PRO A 123 0.01 -18.09 13.33
N LEU A 124 0.24 -19.39 13.44
CA LEU A 124 -0.45 -20.39 12.62
C LEU A 124 -0.68 -21.65 13.45
N THR A 125 -1.81 -21.69 14.15
CA THR A 125 -2.24 -22.91 14.83
C THR A 125 -3.22 -23.65 13.92
N ILE A 126 -2.73 -24.70 13.24
CA ILE A 126 -3.56 -25.59 12.42
C ILE A 126 -4.58 -26.30 13.31
N GLY A 127 -5.84 -25.85 13.29
CA GLY A 127 -6.97 -26.52 13.93
C GLY A 127 -7.98 -25.59 14.62
N ASP A 128 -7.53 -24.45 15.14
CA ASP A 128 -8.34 -23.49 15.92
C ASP A 128 -8.10 -22.03 15.46
N ASP A 129 -7.64 -21.82 14.22
CA ASP A 129 -7.18 -20.50 13.79
C ASP A 129 -8.34 -19.50 13.63
N PRO A 130 -8.36 -18.38 14.38
CA PRO A 130 -9.36 -17.34 14.23
C PRO A 130 -9.23 -16.64 12.87
N ARG A 131 -10.35 -16.20 12.28
CA ARG A 131 -10.33 -15.53 10.96
C ARG A 131 -9.40 -14.33 10.99
N ARG A 132 -8.62 -14.16 9.91
CA ARG A 132 -7.58 -13.13 9.84
C ARG A 132 -7.76 -12.18 8.68
N ARG A 133 -7.20 -11.00 8.85
CA ARG A 133 -7.23 -9.94 7.86
C ARG A 133 -5.88 -9.25 7.83
N TYR A 134 -5.24 -9.32 6.67
CA TYR A 134 -3.97 -8.69 6.36
C TYR A 134 -4.26 -7.49 5.45
N VAL A 135 -3.94 -6.29 5.91
CA VAL A 135 -4.18 -5.04 5.19
C VAL A 135 -2.86 -4.31 5.03
N GLN A 136 -2.50 -3.94 3.80
CA GLN A 136 -1.38 -3.03 3.56
C GLN A 136 -1.84 -1.78 2.80
N ARG A 137 -1.17 -0.69 3.07
CA ARG A 137 -1.26 0.59 2.38
C ARG A 137 0.13 0.93 1.89
N THR A 138 0.29 1.26 0.60
CA THR A 138 1.61 1.48 0.02
C THR A 138 1.60 2.71 -0.88
N LEU A 139 2.64 3.52 -0.79
CA LEU A 139 2.98 4.51 -1.82
C LEU A 139 4.03 3.88 -2.74
N ARG A 140 3.76 3.77 -4.04
CA ARG A 140 4.67 3.20 -5.04
C ARG A 140 5.31 4.30 -5.89
N PRO A 141 6.49 4.05 -6.48
CA PRO A 141 7.02 4.94 -7.51
C PRO A 141 6.00 5.15 -8.64
N GLY A 142 5.79 6.41 -9.02
CA GLY A 142 4.81 6.85 -10.02
C GLY A 142 3.43 7.22 -9.47
N ASP A 143 3.15 6.90 -8.21
CA ASP A 143 1.90 7.28 -7.55
C ASP A 143 1.83 8.79 -7.31
N GLU A 144 0.62 9.35 -7.39
CA GLU A 144 0.37 10.72 -6.95
C GLU A 144 0.44 10.78 -5.43
N VAL A 145 1.17 11.76 -4.92
CA VAL A 145 1.39 11.98 -3.49
C VAL A 145 1.25 13.45 -3.17
N THR A 146 0.75 13.74 -1.98
CA THR A 146 0.78 15.06 -1.34
C THR A 146 1.51 14.94 -0.02
N VAL A 147 2.52 15.78 0.17
CA VAL A 147 3.32 15.84 1.40
C VAL A 147 3.15 17.22 2.02
N VAL A 148 2.85 17.24 3.31
CA VAL A 148 2.78 18.44 4.13
C VAL A 148 3.84 18.32 5.22
N GLY A 149 4.71 19.30 5.36
CA GLY A 149 5.75 19.33 6.39
C GLY A 149 6.59 20.60 6.27
N ASP A 150 7.67 20.69 7.04
CA ASP A 150 8.54 21.86 7.02
C ASP A 150 9.58 21.71 5.92
N GLY A 151 9.61 22.70 5.02
CA GLY A 151 10.57 22.76 3.92
C GLY A 151 11.88 23.35 4.39
N GLU A 152 12.97 22.61 4.19
CA GLU A 152 14.31 23.07 4.52
C GLU A 152 15.25 22.97 3.33
N ALA A 153 16.25 23.85 3.30
CA ALA A 153 17.32 23.79 2.32
C ALA A 153 18.17 22.55 2.58
N PHE A 154 18.53 21.85 1.51
CA PHE A 154 19.45 20.72 1.54
C PHE A 154 20.69 21.05 0.70
N PRO A 155 21.57 21.96 1.19
CA PRO A 155 22.70 22.44 0.40
C PRO A 155 23.75 21.37 0.13
N ASP A 156 23.91 20.42 1.06
CA ASP A 156 24.84 19.29 0.99
C ASP A 156 24.24 18.07 0.29
N ALA A 157 23.17 18.26 -0.49
CA ALA A 157 22.56 17.19 -1.26
C ALA A 157 23.58 16.50 -2.17
N PRO A 158 23.58 15.16 -2.26
CA PRO A 158 24.38 14.42 -3.23
C PRO A 158 24.23 14.98 -4.65
N VAL A 159 25.28 14.82 -5.46
CA VAL A 159 25.28 15.32 -6.84
C VAL A 159 24.14 14.70 -7.63
N GLY A 160 23.26 15.53 -8.18
CA GLY A 160 22.07 15.09 -8.91
C GLY A 160 20.78 15.10 -8.09
N GLU A 161 20.86 15.34 -6.79
CA GLU A 161 19.69 15.51 -5.93
C GLU A 161 19.19 16.95 -5.85
N VAL A 162 17.95 17.07 -5.35
CA VAL A 162 17.26 18.34 -5.15
C VAL A 162 17.76 19.03 -3.88
N LYS A 163 17.97 20.35 -3.96
CA LYS A 163 18.50 21.16 -2.84
C LYS A 163 17.44 21.58 -1.82
N SER A 164 16.31 20.87 -1.78
CA SER A 164 15.19 21.14 -0.87
C SER A 164 14.63 19.82 -0.38
N ARG A 165 14.40 19.72 0.93
CA ARG A 165 13.86 18.52 1.54
C ARG A 165 12.77 18.83 2.57
N ILE A 166 11.95 17.82 2.86
CA ILE A 166 11.02 17.76 3.99
C ILE A 166 11.42 16.52 4.80
N ALA A 167 11.81 16.71 6.05
CA ALA A 167 12.21 15.63 6.95
C ALA A 167 11.47 15.68 8.32
N GLY A 168 10.52 16.59 8.46
CA GLY A 168 9.82 16.82 9.71
C GLY A 168 8.75 17.90 9.59
N GLY A 169 8.31 18.37 10.76
CA GLY A 169 7.34 19.44 10.93
C GLY A 169 6.05 18.99 11.61
N SER A 170 5.20 19.95 11.94
CA SER A 170 3.94 19.70 12.65
C SER A 170 2.77 20.44 12.00
N PRO A 171 1.89 19.73 11.25
CA PRO A 171 1.95 18.30 10.91
C PRO A 171 3.02 17.95 9.86
N PHE A 172 3.54 16.71 9.95
CA PHE A 172 4.29 16.05 8.87
C PHE A 172 3.49 14.84 8.36
N VAL A 173 2.91 14.94 7.16
CA VAL A 173 1.98 13.95 6.61
C VAL A 173 2.33 13.62 5.17
N VAL A 174 2.38 12.32 4.85
CA VAL A 174 2.46 11.79 3.48
C VAL A 174 1.12 11.14 3.13
N SER A 175 0.47 11.62 2.07
CA SER A 175 -0.85 11.13 1.65
C SER A 175 -0.89 10.82 0.16
N ASP A 176 -1.49 9.70 -0.21
CA ASP A 176 -1.74 9.33 -1.62
C ASP A 176 -3.06 9.92 -2.12
N ALA A 177 -3.17 11.25 -2.12
CA ALA A 177 -4.37 11.92 -2.59
C ALA A 177 -4.56 11.76 -4.12
N SER A 178 -5.03 10.60 -4.60
CA SER A 178 -5.69 10.48 -5.90
C SER A 178 -6.66 9.30 -6.01
N ALA A 179 -7.87 9.61 -6.49
CA ALA A 179 -8.95 8.69 -6.83
C ALA A 179 -8.62 7.65 -7.93
N ARG A 180 -7.40 7.65 -8.49
CA ARG A 180 -7.02 6.84 -9.65
C ARG A 180 -6.78 5.38 -9.29
N ARG A 181 -6.35 5.09 -8.06
CA ARG A 181 -6.20 3.71 -7.56
C ARG A 181 -7.57 3.02 -7.39
N THR A 182 -8.62 3.78 -7.10
CA THR A 182 -10.01 3.28 -7.04
C THR A 182 -10.48 2.75 -8.39
N ALA A 183 -10.13 3.43 -9.49
CA ALA A 183 -10.58 3.06 -10.84
C ALA A 183 -9.98 1.73 -11.33
N LEU A 184 -8.70 1.46 -11.06
CA LEU A 184 -8.04 0.21 -11.48
C LEU A 184 -8.48 -1.01 -10.65
N ARG A 185 -8.79 -0.82 -9.36
CA ARG A 185 -9.31 -1.91 -8.50
C ARG A 185 -10.70 -2.40 -8.89
N LEU A 186 -11.54 -1.57 -9.49
CA LEU A 186 -12.83 -2.02 -10.03
C LEU A 186 -12.68 -2.96 -11.23
N VAL A 187 -11.55 -2.93 -11.93
CA VAL A 187 -11.26 -3.86 -13.04
C VAL A 187 -10.82 -5.24 -12.51
N GLY A 188 -10.25 -5.30 -11.30
CA GLY A 188 -9.57 -6.49 -10.78
C GLY A 188 -10.44 -7.62 -10.23
N SER A 189 -11.74 -7.41 -9.95
CA SER A 189 -12.59 -8.48 -9.42
C SER A 189 -14.01 -8.55 -9.99
N SER A 190 -14.38 -7.62 -10.89
CA SER A 190 -15.71 -7.58 -11.56
C SER A 190 -15.64 -7.61 -13.09
N ALA A 191 -14.46 -7.81 -13.68
CA ALA A 191 -14.33 -7.96 -15.14
C ALA A 191 -14.93 -9.29 -15.65
N VAL A 192 -15.00 -10.33 -14.81
CA VAL A 192 -15.57 -11.64 -15.18
C VAL A 192 -17.03 -11.55 -15.63
N PRO A 193 -17.99 -11.00 -14.85
CA PRO A 193 -19.37 -10.89 -15.31
C PRO A 193 -19.56 -9.97 -16.52
N ILE A 194 -18.73 -8.93 -16.68
CA ILE A 194 -18.78 -8.03 -17.84
C ILE A 194 -18.30 -8.75 -19.11
N ALA A 195 -17.18 -9.47 -19.04
CA ALA A 195 -16.69 -10.28 -20.15
C ALA A 195 -17.69 -11.39 -20.53
N LEU A 196 -18.30 -12.04 -19.54
CA LEU A 196 -19.35 -13.05 -19.74
C LEU A 196 -20.60 -12.45 -20.39
N GLY A 197 -21.00 -11.23 -20.01
CA GLY A 197 -22.10 -10.49 -20.62
C GLY A 197 -21.83 -10.11 -22.08
N VAL A 198 -20.63 -9.59 -22.38
CA VAL A 198 -20.22 -9.26 -23.75
C VAL A 198 -20.16 -10.51 -24.63
N LEU A 199 -19.64 -11.62 -24.11
CA LEU A 199 -19.62 -12.90 -24.82
C LEU A 199 -21.04 -13.40 -25.12
N ALA A 200 -21.94 -13.36 -24.14
CA ALA A 200 -23.34 -13.78 -24.31
C ALA A 200 -24.06 -12.93 -25.36
N LEU A 201 -23.86 -11.61 -25.34
CA LEU A 201 -24.42 -10.70 -26.35
C LEU A 201 -23.85 -10.97 -27.75
N GLY A 202 -22.55 -11.27 -27.86
CA GLY A 202 -21.92 -11.66 -29.12
C GLY A 202 -22.50 -12.95 -29.69
N VAL A 203 -22.70 -13.98 -28.86
CA VAL A 203 -23.32 -15.25 -29.26
C VAL A 203 -24.77 -15.04 -29.68
N ALA A 204 -25.55 -14.27 -28.93
CA ALA A 204 -26.94 -13.95 -29.28
C ALA A 204 -27.03 -13.20 -30.62
N ALA A 205 -26.17 -12.21 -30.85
CA ALA A 205 -26.10 -11.48 -32.12
C ALA A 205 -25.70 -12.38 -33.30
N LEU A 206 -24.79 -13.33 -33.08
CA LEU A 206 -24.40 -14.32 -34.09
C LEU A 206 -25.57 -15.27 -34.45
N LEU A 207 -26.28 -15.78 -33.44
CA LEU A 207 -27.45 -16.66 -33.63
C LEU A 207 -28.63 -15.97 -34.31
N LEU A 208 -28.82 -14.67 -34.05
CA LEU A 208 -29.85 -13.84 -34.69
C LEU A 208 -29.41 -13.26 -36.04
N SER A 209 -28.17 -13.52 -36.47
CA SER A 209 -27.68 -13.01 -37.74
C SER A 209 -28.32 -13.76 -38.92
N PRO A 210 -28.74 -13.05 -39.98
CA PRO A 210 -29.37 -13.67 -41.16
C PRO A 210 -28.42 -14.61 -41.94
N ALA A 211 -27.12 -14.60 -41.62
CA ALA A 211 -26.12 -15.48 -42.21
C ALA A 211 -26.23 -16.94 -41.71
N VAL A 212 -26.67 -17.16 -40.46
CA VAL A 212 -26.89 -18.53 -39.92
C VAL A 212 -28.21 -19.12 -40.42
N ALA A 213 -29.22 -18.28 -40.63
CA ALA A 213 -30.52 -18.69 -41.19
C ALA A 213 -30.46 -19.13 -42.66
N ALA A 214 -29.37 -18.82 -43.38
CA ALA A 214 -29.17 -19.24 -44.77
C ALA A 214 -28.47 -20.61 -44.92
N VAL A 215 -28.02 -21.22 -43.81
CA VAL A 215 -27.22 -22.46 -43.80
C VAL A 215 -27.95 -23.64 -43.15
N VAL A 216 -29.16 -23.43 -42.62
CA VAL A 216 -30.04 -24.48 -42.04
C VAL A 216 -31.26 -24.71 -42.92
#